data_AF-A0A5S5AY68-F1
#
_entry.id   AF-A0A5S5AY68-F1
#
_cell.length_a   1.000
_cell.length_b   1.000
_cell.length_c   1.000
_cell.angle_alpha   90.00
_cell.angle_beta   90.00
_cell.angle_gamma   90.00
#
_symmetry.space_group_name_H-M   'P 1'
#
loop_
_entity.id
_entity.type
_entity.pdbx_description
1 polymer ?
#
loop_
_entity_poly.entity_id
_entity_poly.type
_entity_poly.pdbx_seq_one_letter_code
_entity_poly.pdbx_strand_id
1 'polypeptide(L)'
;MDHTFKIPLQQHVGAPCTPVVGAGERVKKGQLIAAPDKLGANIHASVSGVVTAVTGEYIEIEPDKEQPEDYVPIKETSSIIEAIKEAGIVGMGGAGFPTHVKMDVDLQGGVVIANGIECEPLLNHNVRQMENNPETVYKGLKYAMKATNASRAYIAIKAKNKKAVEAMKSAIDDPRIEVREMPDLYPMGEERALVREILGQLLRPDQLPSAARAVISNVETLSRICEAVEKRKPVISKNVTVVGRLKSGRRAYVFFDVPIGTPVAELIERAGGFEGEIGEIIMGGPFTGKAVDLDCVVTKTTGGIIVTDPLPREGRKAGLLVCGCGANEARLREVAEKMGACVAGVERCKQVVDVKGGIKCENPGNCPGQAEKILKLKKMGADVLIVGTCSDCTNTVMGVAPKLKMPVYHHTDHVLRTVGHPLVRRLKK
;
A
#
# COMPACT_ATOMS: atom_id res chain seq x y z
N MET A 1 8.88 22.63 -14.02
CA MET A 1 7.72 21.99 -13.37
C MET A 1 6.59 22.95 -13.64
N ASP A 2 5.66 22.59 -14.51
CA ASP A 2 4.75 23.59 -15.12
C ASP A 2 3.31 23.45 -14.58
N HIS A 3 3.17 22.85 -13.40
CA HIS A 3 1.89 22.64 -12.72
C HIS A 3 2.02 22.95 -11.23
N THR A 4 0.88 23.22 -10.59
CA THR A 4 0.78 23.44 -9.14
C THR A 4 0.77 22.11 -8.39
N PHE A 5 1.41 22.07 -7.23
CA PHE A 5 1.42 20.92 -6.33
C PHE A 5 0.28 21.03 -5.34
N LYS A 6 -0.66 20.08 -5.38
CA LYS A 6 -1.69 19.95 -4.35
C LYS A 6 -1.19 18.98 -3.29
N ILE A 7 -0.99 19.45 -2.07
CA ILE A 7 -0.59 18.63 -0.92
C ILE A 7 -1.84 18.33 -0.09
N PRO A 8 -2.40 17.09 -0.13
CA PRO A 8 -3.62 16.78 0.60
C PRO A 8 -3.42 16.86 2.12
N LEU A 9 -4.43 17.34 2.84
CA LEU A 9 -4.42 17.39 4.31
C LEU A 9 -4.75 16.04 4.94
N GLN A 10 -5.34 15.12 4.18
CA GLN A 10 -5.63 13.74 4.57
C GLN A 10 -4.60 12.76 3.98
N GLN A 11 -3.57 12.40 4.75
CA GLN A 11 -2.51 11.45 4.32
C GLN A 11 -2.23 10.33 5.33
N HIS A 12 -3.18 10.09 6.23
CA HIS A 12 -3.10 9.07 7.28
C HIS A 12 -4.49 8.56 7.68
N VAL A 13 -4.60 7.74 8.72
CA VAL A 13 -5.90 7.23 9.22
C VAL A 13 -6.67 8.22 10.10
N GLY A 14 -6.01 9.23 10.66
CA GLY A 14 -6.63 10.26 11.48
C GLY A 14 -7.47 11.26 10.68
N ALA A 15 -8.01 12.29 11.34
CA ALA A 15 -8.70 13.40 10.64
C ALA A 15 -7.73 14.22 9.78
N PRO A 16 -8.21 15.03 8.81
CA PRO A 16 -7.34 15.91 8.03
C PRO A 16 -6.51 16.84 8.93
N CYS A 17 -5.27 17.12 8.53
CA CYS A 17 -4.40 18.05 9.26
C CYS A 17 -4.87 19.50 9.12
N THR A 18 -4.59 20.31 10.14
CA THR A 18 -4.81 21.76 10.14
C THR A 18 -3.61 22.45 9.48
N PRO A 19 -3.81 23.26 8.42
CA PRO A 19 -2.76 24.07 7.82
C PRO A 19 -2.13 25.03 8.84
N VAL A 20 -0.80 25.22 8.74
CA VAL A 20 -0.04 26.19 9.55
C VAL A 20 0.59 27.30 8.70
N VAL A 21 0.22 27.35 7.42
CA VAL A 21 0.64 28.38 6.45
C VAL A 21 -0.60 28.99 5.79
N GLY A 22 -0.45 30.21 5.26
CA GLY A 22 -1.51 30.96 4.58
C GLY A 22 -1.29 31.11 3.07
N ALA A 23 -2.37 31.44 2.33
CA ALA A 23 -2.24 31.83 0.93
C ALA A 23 -1.38 33.10 0.78
N GLY A 24 -0.51 33.13 -0.23
CA GLY A 24 0.50 34.17 -0.45
C GLY A 24 1.82 33.94 0.30
N GLU A 25 1.87 32.98 1.25
CA GLU A 25 3.09 32.65 1.97
C GLU A 25 4.08 31.89 1.08
N ARG A 26 5.37 32.19 1.22
CA ARG A 26 6.44 31.45 0.54
C ARG A 26 6.95 30.33 1.45
N VAL A 27 7.00 29.11 0.93
CA VAL A 27 7.43 27.92 1.66
C VAL A 27 8.67 27.31 1.04
N LYS A 28 9.52 26.69 1.86
CA LYS A 28 10.69 25.92 1.41
C LYS A 28 10.40 24.41 1.47
N LYS A 29 11.00 23.63 0.57
CA LYS A 29 11.04 22.17 0.63
C LYS A 29 11.43 21.70 2.04
N GLY A 30 10.65 20.82 2.64
CA GLY A 30 10.82 20.33 4.01
C GLY A 30 10.18 21.17 5.11
N GLN A 31 9.69 22.38 4.82
CA GLN A 31 8.99 23.22 5.81
C GLN A 31 7.69 22.55 6.25
N LEU A 32 7.39 22.59 7.55
CA LEU A 32 6.10 22.14 8.09
C LEU A 32 4.98 23.07 7.59
N ILE A 33 3.96 22.49 6.97
CA ILE A 33 2.83 23.25 6.38
C ILE A 33 1.46 22.84 6.91
N ALA A 34 1.34 21.66 7.53
CA ALA A 34 0.14 21.28 8.29
C ALA A 34 0.48 20.30 9.41
N ALA A 35 -0.31 20.32 10.48
CA ALA A 35 -0.14 19.44 11.63
C ALA A 35 -1.49 18.82 12.05
N PRO A 36 -1.49 17.58 12.57
CA PRO A 36 -2.71 16.94 13.07
C PRO A 36 -3.09 17.48 14.46
N ASP A 37 -4.38 17.65 14.74
CA ASP A 37 -4.84 18.02 16.09
C ASP A 37 -4.78 16.84 17.08
N LYS A 38 -4.95 15.61 16.58
CA LYS A 38 -4.98 14.36 17.37
C LYS A 38 -4.12 13.29 16.69
N LEU A 39 -4.66 12.07 16.53
CA LEU A 39 -4.02 11.00 15.78
C LEU A 39 -3.75 11.47 14.36
N GLY A 40 -2.49 11.47 13.93
CA GLY A 40 -2.10 11.89 12.59
C GLY A 40 -0.59 12.03 12.46
N ALA A 41 -0.12 12.69 11.40
CA ALA A 41 1.30 12.94 11.19
C ALA A 41 1.51 14.26 10.44
N ASN A 42 2.52 15.04 10.86
CA ASN A 42 2.93 16.30 10.25
C ASN A 42 3.05 16.23 8.73
N ILE A 43 2.67 17.30 8.03
CA ILE A 43 2.77 17.43 6.58
C ILE A 43 3.74 18.55 6.26
N HIS A 44 4.68 18.25 5.37
CA HIS A 44 5.75 19.16 4.96
C HIS A 44 5.62 19.49 3.47
N ALA A 45 6.07 20.67 3.08
CA ALA A 45 6.16 21.05 1.67
C ALA A 45 7.16 20.15 0.95
N SER A 46 6.74 19.53 -0.15
CA SER A 46 7.60 18.67 -0.98
C SER A 46 8.43 19.44 -2.00
N VAL A 47 8.05 20.70 -2.24
CA VAL A 47 8.68 21.65 -3.16
C VAL A 47 8.79 23.02 -2.49
N SER A 48 9.75 23.84 -2.93
CA SER A 48 9.82 25.26 -2.58
C SER A 48 8.94 26.07 -3.52
N GLY A 49 8.25 27.09 -3.03
CA GLY A 49 7.33 27.86 -3.86
C GLY A 49 6.44 28.81 -3.08
N VAL A 50 5.35 29.25 -3.71
CA VAL A 50 4.34 30.14 -3.11
C VAL A 50 3.05 29.37 -2.92
N VAL A 51 2.47 29.46 -1.72
CA VAL A 51 1.15 28.89 -1.44
C VAL A 51 0.09 29.72 -2.16
N THR A 52 -0.56 29.15 -3.17
CA THR A 52 -1.59 29.84 -3.96
C THR A 52 -2.98 29.70 -3.35
N ALA A 53 -3.24 28.57 -2.68
CA ALA A 53 -4.51 28.31 -2.03
C ALA A 53 -4.37 27.39 -0.80
N VAL A 54 -5.22 27.61 0.20
CA VAL A 54 -5.40 26.71 1.34
C VAL A 54 -6.88 26.38 1.42
N THR A 55 -7.24 25.11 1.23
CA THR A 55 -8.63 24.63 1.30
C THR A 55 -8.82 23.71 2.50
N GLY A 56 -10.05 23.22 2.72
CA GLY A 56 -10.30 22.17 3.71
C GLY A 56 -9.72 20.80 3.34
N GLU A 57 -9.23 20.63 2.11
CA GLU A 57 -8.78 19.34 1.57
C GLU A 57 -7.29 19.31 1.24
N TYR A 58 -6.69 20.43 0.82
CA TYR A 58 -5.31 20.50 0.38
C TYR A 58 -4.70 21.91 0.52
N ILE A 59 -3.36 21.96 0.50
CA ILE A 59 -2.57 23.18 0.33
C ILE A 59 -2.01 23.14 -1.10
N GLU A 60 -2.25 24.19 -1.88
CA GLU A 60 -1.72 24.32 -3.23
C GLU A 60 -0.46 25.18 -3.25
N ILE A 61 0.60 24.68 -3.88
CA ILE A 61 1.89 25.35 -3.98
C ILE A 61 2.25 25.50 -5.46
N GLU A 62 2.43 26.73 -5.91
CA GLU A 62 3.08 27.03 -7.18
C GLU A 62 4.60 26.87 -6.98
N PRO A 63 5.25 25.88 -7.63
CA PRO A 63 6.65 25.58 -7.40
C PRO A 63 7.54 26.66 -8.02
N ASP A 64 8.63 27.01 -7.33
CA ASP A 64 9.71 27.81 -7.91
C ASP A 64 10.34 27.08 -9.11
N LYS A 65 10.82 27.86 -10.10
CA LYS A 65 11.50 27.31 -11.29
C LYS A 65 12.74 26.47 -10.91
N GLU A 66 13.46 26.93 -9.89
CA GLU A 66 14.60 26.23 -9.32
C GLU A 66 14.17 25.49 -8.06
N GLN A 67 14.48 24.20 -7.99
CA GLN A 67 14.20 23.35 -6.83
C GLN A 67 15.53 22.81 -6.30
N PRO A 68 16.17 23.50 -5.33
CA PRO A 68 17.37 23.00 -4.70
C PRO A 68 17.14 21.62 -4.06
N GLU A 69 18.20 20.80 -4.02
CA GLU A 69 18.12 19.49 -3.38
C GLU A 69 17.91 19.58 -1.85
N ASP A 70 18.48 20.63 -1.25
CA ASP A 70 18.38 20.93 0.18
C ASP A 70 16.93 21.06 0.66
N TYR A 71 16.74 20.79 1.94
CA TYR A 71 15.45 20.87 2.60
C TYR A 71 15.60 21.49 3.99
N VAL A 72 14.50 22.05 4.51
CA VAL A 72 14.42 22.47 5.91
C VAL A 72 14.43 21.20 6.77
N PRO A 73 15.46 20.99 7.62
CA PRO A 73 15.50 19.82 8.49
C PRO A 73 14.42 19.92 9.57
N ILE A 74 13.90 18.77 10.01
CA ILE A 74 13.05 18.73 11.20
C ILE A 74 13.80 19.27 12.41
N LYS A 75 13.08 19.68 13.45
CA LYS A 75 13.67 20.14 14.71
C LYS A 75 14.59 19.08 15.31
N GLU A 76 15.56 19.50 16.11
CA GLU A 76 16.34 18.57 16.92
C GLU A 76 15.42 17.88 17.92
N THR A 77 15.61 16.58 18.08
CA THR A 77 14.74 15.74 18.91
C THR A 77 15.58 14.92 19.87
N SER A 78 15.00 14.62 21.04
CA SER A 78 15.70 13.91 22.11
C SER A 78 15.58 12.39 21.98
N SER A 79 14.64 11.92 21.16
CA SER A 79 14.36 10.50 20.96
C SER A 79 14.03 10.15 19.51
N ILE A 80 14.16 8.86 19.18
CA ILE A 80 13.79 8.32 17.86
C ILE A 80 12.28 8.53 17.60
N ILE A 81 11.43 8.35 18.62
CA ILE A 81 9.97 8.49 18.48
C ILE A 81 9.61 9.95 18.15
N GLU A 82 10.25 10.92 18.80
CA GLU A 82 10.09 12.34 18.48
C GLU A 82 10.56 12.64 17.05
N ALA A 83 11.71 12.13 16.61
CA ALA A 83 12.17 12.30 15.23
C ALA A 83 11.16 11.77 14.20
N ILE A 84 10.57 10.60 14.46
CA ILE A 84 9.54 9.98 13.62
C ILE A 84 8.27 10.85 13.58
N LYS A 85 7.87 11.41 14.73
CA LYS A 85 6.70 12.29 14.85
C LYS A 85 6.93 13.60 14.09
N GLU A 86 8.06 14.28 14.34
CA GLU A 86 8.40 15.55 13.72
C GLU A 86 8.53 15.41 12.20
N ALA A 87 9.15 14.33 11.69
CA ALA A 87 9.25 14.06 10.26
C ALA A 87 7.90 13.71 9.59
N GLY A 88 6.85 13.47 10.37
CA GLY A 88 5.53 13.16 9.84
C GLY A 88 5.47 11.78 9.17
N ILE A 89 6.17 10.78 9.71
CA ILE A 89 6.23 9.44 9.13
C ILE A 89 4.93 8.67 9.41
N VAL A 90 4.40 8.05 8.36
CA VAL A 90 3.24 7.14 8.41
C VAL A 90 3.63 5.78 7.84
N GLY A 91 2.83 4.75 8.13
CA GLY A 91 2.97 3.44 7.51
C GLY A 91 2.75 3.50 6.00
N MET A 92 3.83 3.33 5.24
CA MET A 92 3.88 3.49 3.78
C MET A 92 3.51 2.22 3.00
N GLY A 93 3.00 1.20 3.70
CA GLY A 93 2.49 -0.04 3.12
C GLY A 93 1.00 -0.01 2.77
N GLY A 94 0.32 1.14 2.90
CA GLY A 94 -1.09 1.29 2.55
C GLY A 94 -1.83 2.26 3.46
N ALA A 95 -2.28 1.80 4.64
CA ALA A 95 -3.26 2.54 5.45
C ALA A 95 -2.81 3.91 5.99
N GLY A 96 -1.51 4.21 6.06
CA GLY A 96 -1.02 5.49 6.58
C GLY A 96 -1.19 5.65 8.10
N PHE A 97 -1.05 4.57 8.87
CA PHE A 97 -1.07 4.70 10.34
C PHE A 97 0.16 5.47 10.84
N PRO A 98 0.04 6.46 11.76
CA PRO A 98 1.18 7.22 12.26
C PRO A 98 2.27 6.33 12.86
N THR A 99 3.49 6.43 12.33
CA THR A 99 4.57 5.50 12.70
C THR A 99 5.03 5.74 14.14
N HIS A 100 5.02 6.98 14.63
CA HIS A 100 5.41 7.27 16.02
C HIS A 100 4.48 6.57 17.01
N VAL A 101 3.17 6.56 16.77
CA VAL A 101 2.19 5.83 17.61
C VAL A 101 2.42 4.33 17.54
N LYS A 102 2.81 3.80 16.37
CA LYS A 102 3.11 2.37 16.21
C LYS A 102 4.39 1.94 16.92
N MET A 103 5.38 2.83 16.97
CA MET A 103 6.70 2.58 17.57
C MET A 103 6.75 2.94 19.06
N ASP A 104 5.75 3.65 19.57
CA ASP A 104 5.61 3.99 21.00
C ASP A 104 5.01 2.82 21.79
N VAL A 105 5.76 1.72 21.83
CA VAL A 105 5.42 0.50 22.56
C VAL A 105 6.70 -0.19 23.03
N ASP A 106 6.72 -0.65 24.28
CA ASP A 106 7.77 -1.53 24.78
C ASP A 106 7.43 -2.98 24.44
N LEU A 107 8.23 -3.59 23.57
CA LEU A 107 8.08 -4.99 23.17
C LEU A 107 8.66 -5.97 24.18
N GLN A 108 9.30 -5.50 25.26
CA GLN A 108 9.86 -6.30 26.33
C GLN A 108 10.79 -7.41 25.81
N GLY A 109 11.70 -7.03 24.90
CA GLY A 109 12.57 -7.99 24.22
C GLY A 109 11.89 -8.79 23.11
N GLY A 110 10.75 -8.32 22.59
CA GLY A 110 10.06 -8.88 21.43
C GLY A 110 10.78 -8.62 20.10
N VAL A 111 10.02 -8.49 19.02
CA VAL A 111 10.57 -8.45 17.65
C VAL A 111 10.08 -7.28 16.81
N VAL A 112 10.95 -6.74 15.96
CA VAL A 112 10.54 -5.88 14.83
C VAL A 112 10.63 -6.66 13.53
N ILE A 113 9.59 -6.61 12.70
CA ILE A 113 9.57 -7.27 11.39
C ILE A 113 9.52 -6.19 10.31
N ALA A 114 10.58 -6.10 9.50
CA ALA A 114 10.60 -5.35 8.27
C ALA A 114 9.79 -6.11 7.19
N ASN A 115 8.65 -5.56 6.79
CA ASN A 115 7.79 -6.10 5.76
C ASN A 115 8.29 -5.67 4.38
N GLY A 116 9.12 -6.52 3.77
CA GLY A 116 9.63 -6.40 2.40
C GLY A 116 8.92 -7.32 1.40
N ILE A 117 7.71 -7.80 1.74
CA ILE A 117 7.01 -8.80 0.94
C ILE A 117 6.54 -8.25 -0.41
N GLU A 118 6.16 -6.96 -0.46
CA GLU A 118 5.56 -6.31 -1.64
C GLU A 118 4.47 -7.21 -2.24
N CYS A 119 3.38 -7.34 -1.48
CA CYS A 119 2.38 -8.37 -1.75
C CYS A 119 1.50 -8.05 -2.98
N GLU A 120 1.24 -6.77 -3.20
CA GLU A 120 0.48 -6.29 -4.35
C GLU A 120 1.20 -6.65 -5.66
N PRO A 121 0.57 -7.44 -6.55
CA PRO A 121 1.21 -7.78 -7.81
C PRO A 121 1.50 -6.51 -8.61
N LEU A 122 2.54 -6.59 -9.47
CA LEU A 122 3.02 -5.52 -10.34
C LEU A 122 3.78 -4.38 -9.63
N LEU A 123 3.58 -4.17 -8.32
CA LEU A 123 4.38 -3.21 -7.56
C LEU A 123 5.78 -3.77 -7.30
N ASN A 124 6.80 -2.91 -7.39
CA ASN A 124 8.20 -3.32 -7.22
C ASN A 124 9.06 -2.31 -6.45
N HIS A 125 8.52 -1.13 -6.13
CA HIS A 125 9.26 -0.04 -5.48
C HIS A 125 9.97 -0.44 -4.17
N ASN A 126 9.35 -1.25 -3.30
CA ASN A 126 9.98 -1.71 -2.06
C ASN A 126 11.03 -2.80 -2.32
N VAL A 127 10.80 -3.67 -3.32
CA VAL A 127 11.82 -4.66 -3.74
C VAL A 127 13.06 -3.93 -4.25
N ARG A 128 12.88 -2.92 -5.13
CA ARG A 128 13.98 -2.11 -5.65
C ARG A 128 14.64 -1.25 -4.57
N GLN A 129 13.91 -0.78 -3.56
CA GLN A 129 14.49 -0.10 -2.40
C GLN A 129 15.46 -1.02 -1.65
N MET A 130 15.10 -2.28 -1.41
CA MET A 130 15.99 -3.24 -0.77
C MET A 130 17.18 -3.63 -1.65
N GLU A 131 17.00 -3.71 -2.98
CA GLU A 131 18.11 -3.98 -3.90
C GLU A 131 19.12 -2.84 -3.98
N ASN A 132 18.63 -1.59 -4.05
CA ASN A 132 19.48 -0.42 -4.32
C ASN A 132 20.04 0.21 -3.05
N ASN A 133 19.26 0.20 -1.95
CA ASN A 133 19.58 0.91 -0.71
C ASN A 133 19.34 0.02 0.54
N PRO A 134 19.91 -1.20 0.60
CA PRO A 134 19.67 -2.13 1.72
C PRO A 134 20.12 -1.56 3.07
N GLU A 135 21.21 -0.78 3.08
CA GLU A 135 21.76 -0.17 4.30
C GLU A 135 20.79 0.80 4.99
N THR A 136 20.05 1.59 4.22
CA THR A 136 19.07 2.54 4.78
C THR A 136 17.90 1.79 5.41
N VAL A 137 17.46 0.69 4.81
CA VAL A 137 16.43 -0.20 5.37
C VAL A 137 16.94 -0.84 6.66
N TYR A 138 18.17 -1.37 6.63
CA TYR A 138 18.83 -2.03 7.75
C TYR A 138 19.00 -1.10 8.97
N LYS A 139 19.56 0.09 8.77
CA LYS A 139 19.69 1.11 9.83
C LYS A 139 18.34 1.55 10.38
N GLY A 140 17.36 1.76 9.50
CA GLY A 140 15.97 2.04 9.88
C GLY A 140 15.37 0.97 10.80
N LEU A 141 15.65 -0.30 10.51
CA LEU A 141 15.25 -1.43 11.34
C LEU A 141 15.92 -1.38 12.72
N LYS A 142 17.22 -1.09 12.80
CA LYS A 142 17.93 -0.92 14.09
C LYS A 142 17.33 0.21 14.93
N TYR A 143 16.98 1.34 14.32
CA TYR A 143 16.29 2.43 15.02
C TYR A 143 14.91 2.01 15.53
N ALA A 144 14.15 1.27 14.73
CA ALA A 144 12.87 0.73 15.16
C ALA A 144 13.03 -0.26 16.33
N MET A 145 14.04 -1.15 16.30
CA MET A 145 14.35 -2.04 17.42
C MET A 145 14.68 -1.26 18.69
N LYS A 146 15.51 -0.22 18.59
CA LYS A 146 15.86 0.63 19.74
C LYS A 146 14.65 1.38 20.29
N ALA A 147 13.80 1.94 19.44
CA ALA A 147 12.59 2.67 19.85
C ALA A 147 11.59 1.77 20.59
N THR A 148 11.53 0.49 20.22
CA THR A 148 10.54 -0.47 20.72
C THR A 148 11.10 -1.46 21.74
N ASN A 149 12.36 -1.33 22.14
CA ASN A 149 13.06 -2.27 23.03
C ASN A 149 12.97 -3.74 22.56
N ALA A 150 13.07 -3.96 21.24
CA ALA A 150 13.07 -5.29 20.63
C ALA A 150 14.45 -5.95 20.75
N SER A 151 14.47 -7.27 21.03
CA SER A 151 15.72 -8.03 21.12
C SER A 151 16.15 -8.64 19.79
N ARG A 152 15.21 -8.83 18.86
CA ARG A 152 15.44 -9.43 17.54
C ARG A 152 14.70 -8.70 16.44
N ALA A 153 15.13 -8.88 15.21
CA ALA A 153 14.35 -8.46 14.06
C ALA A 153 14.42 -9.42 12.89
N TYR A 154 13.39 -9.35 12.03
CA TYR A 154 13.29 -10.12 10.81
C TYR A 154 13.05 -9.21 9.62
N ILE A 155 13.66 -9.51 8.47
CA ILE A 155 13.33 -8.87 7.19
C ILE A 155 12.63 -9.91 6.32
N ALA A 156 11.32 -9.78 6.19
CA ALA A 156 10.48 -10.74 5.49
C ALA A 156 10.45 -10.39 3.99
N ILE A 157 10.98 -11.27 3.14
CA ILE A 157 11.11 -11.06 1.69
C ILE A 157 10.63 -12.32 0.96
N LYS A 158 9.92 -12.17 -0.16
CA LYS A 158 9.56 -13.33 -0.99
C LYS A 158 10.81 -14.01 -1.56
N ALA A 159 10.91 -15.34 -1.46
CA ALA A 159 12.06 -16.11 -1.92
C ALA A 159 12.41 -15.90 -3.41
N LYS A 160 11.41 -15.57 -4.25
CA LYS A 160 11.64 -15.26 -5.68
C LYS A 160 12.47 -13.99 -5.90
N ASN A 161 12.49 -13.06 -4.95
CA ASN A 161 13.19 -11.78 -5.05
C ASN A 161 14.66 -11.93 -4.63
N LYS A 162 15.38 -12.85 -5.28
CA LYS A 162 16.75 -13.25 -4.90
C LYS A 162 17.71 -12.08 -4.74
N LYS A 163 17.65 -11.09 -5.63
CA LYS A 163 18.51 -9.90 -5.56
C LYS A 163 18.30 -9.10 -4.28
N ALA A 164 17.05 -8.87 -3.88
CA ALA A 164 16.72 -8.19 -2.64
C ALA A 164 17.13 -9.04 -1.41
N VAL A 165 16.93 -10.36 -1.47
CA VAL A 165 17.37 -11.27 -0.40
C VAL A 165 18.88 -11.16 -0.18
N GLU A 166 19.68 -11.27 -1.25
CA GLU A 166 21.14 -11.20 -1.11
C GLU A 166 21.65 -9.81 -0.74
N ALA A 167 21.03 -8.75 -1.27
CA ALA A 167 21.37 -7.38 -0.89
C ALA A 167 21.11 -7.14 0.61
N MET A 168 19.97 -7.58 1.13
CA MET A 168 19.66 -7.44 2.55
C MET A 168 20.55 -8.34 3.43
N LYS A 169 20.82 -9.60 3.03
CA LYS A 169 21.75 -10.48 3.75
C LYS A 169 23.15 -9.86 3.84
N SER A 170 23.62 -9.21 2.77
CA SER A 170 24.95 -8.60 2.73
C SER A 170 25.08 -7.35 3.60
N ALA A 171 23.99 -6.61 3.82
CA ALA A 171 23.98 -5.40 4.64
C ALA A 171 23.91 -5.67 6.16
N ILE A 172 23.57 -6.90 6.57
CA ILE A 172 23.35 -7.23 7.98
C ILE A 172 24.67 -7.59 8.64
N ASP A 173 25.04 -6.82 9.67
CA ASP A 173 26.19 -7.10 10.55
C ASP A 173 25.80 -7.51 11.99
N ASP A 174 24.51 -7.47 12.33
CA ASP A 174 24.00 -7.75 13.68
C ASP A 174 23.35 -9.14 13.74
N PRO A 175 23.86 -10.08 14.55
CA PRO A 175 23.35 -11.45 14.63
C PRO A 175 21.92 -11.55 15.17
N ARG A 176 21.35 -10.47 15.71
CA ARG A 176 19.96 -10.40 16.16
C ARG A 176 18.97 -10.19 15.02
N ILE A 177 19.45 -9.91 13.81
CA ILE A 177 18.67 -9.54 12.63
C ILE A 177 18.83 -10.61 11.55
N GLU A 178 17.72 -11.11 10.99
CA GLU A 178 17.74 -12.21 10.01
C GLU A 178 16.81 -11.92 8.82
N VAL A 179 17.23 -12.29 7.60
CA VAL A 179 16.33 -12.29 6.44
C VAL A 179 15.50 -13.58 6.46
N ARG A 180 14.17 -13.42 6.47
CA ARG A 180 13.22 -14.53 6.39
C ARG A 180 12.64 -14.61 4.98
N GLU A 181 12.99 -15.67 4.27
CA GLU A 181 12.42 -15.96 2.95
C GLU A 181 11.00 -16.51 3.06
N MET A 182 10.07 -15.92 2.32
CA MET A 182 8.63 -16.18 2.40
C MET A 182 8.09 -16.70 1.06
N PRO A 183 6.99 -17.48 1.06
CA PRO A 183 6.35 -17.94 -0.18
C PRO A 183 5.77 -16.77 -0.99
N ASP A 184 5.73 -16.92 -2.33
CA ASP A 184 5.08 -15.96 -3.23
C ASP A 184 3.56 -16.15 -3.22
N LEU A 185 2.94 -15.78 -2.10
CA LEU A 185 1.50 -15.90 -1.88
C LEU A 185 0.92 -14.54 -1.47
N TYR A 186 -0.29 -14.23 -1.94
CA TYR A 186 -1.07 -13.12 -1.43
C TYR A 186 -2.09 -13.65 -0.41
N PRO A 187 -2.26 -13.05 0.77
CA PRO A 187 -1.74 -11.76 1.24
C PRO A 187 -0.62 -11.94 2.30
N MET A 188 0.51 -12.56 1.96
CA MET A 188 1.60 -12.83 2.91
C MET A 188 2.21 -11.58 3.58
N GLY A 189 1.98 -10.39 3.02
CA GLY A 189 2.38 -9.11 3.60
C GLY A 189 1.36 -8.52 4.57
N GLU A 190 0.22 -9.17 4.80
CA GLU A 190 -0.72 -8.79 5.86
C GLU A 190 -0.11 -9.07 7.23
N GLU A 191 -0.31 -8.15 8.18
CA GLU A 191 0.43 -8.14 9.44
C GLU A 191 0.21 -9.41 10.27
N ARG A 192 -1.03 -9.88 10.37
CA ARG A 192 -1.36 -11.10 11.14
C ARG A 192 -0.88 -12.35 10.43
N ALA A 193 -0.86 -12.37 9.09
CA ALA A 193 -0.20 -13.43 8.33
C ALA A 193 1.30 -13.47 8.64
N LEU A 194 2.01 -12.32 8.63
CA LEU A 194 3.43 -12.28 8.97
C LEU A 194 3.71 -12.77 10.40
N VAL A 195 2.92 -12.32 11.38
CA VAL A 195 3.06 -12.81 12.77
C VAL A 195 2.87 -14.32 12.83
N ARG A 196 1.86 -14.87 12.14
CA ARG A 196 1.63 -16.32 12.11
C ARG A 196 2.81 -17.08 11.53
N GLU A 197 3.35 -16.62 10.41
CA GLU A 197 4.38 -17.37 9.65
C GLU A 197 5.77 -17.24 10.27
N ILE A 198 6.05 -16.13 10.96
CA ILE A 198 7.37 -15.89 11.59
C ILE A 198 7.37 -16.32 13.06
N LEU A 199 6.28 -16.04 13.80
CA LEU A 199 6.21 -16.26 15.25
C LEU A 199 5.30 -17.43 15.65
N GLY A 200 4.63 -18.08 14.70
CA GLY A 200 3.73 -19.19 14.98
C GLY A 200 2.42 -18.79 15.67
N GLN A 201 2.11 -17.49 15.77
CA GLN A 201 0.94 -16.99 16.49
C GLN A 201 -0.09 -16.38 15.53
N LEU A 202 -1.29 -16.97 15.46
CA LEU A 202 -2.42 -16.35 14.77
C LEU A 202 -3.13 -15.38 15.72
N LEU A 203 -3.01 -14.09 15.44
CA LEU A 203 -3.70 -13.05 16.20
C LEU A 203 -5.18 -13.00 15.83
N ARG A 204 -6.03 -12.64 16.79
CA ARG A 204 -7.44 -12.35 16.52
C ARG A 204 -7.59 -11.11 15.62
N PRO A 205 -8.68 -10.98 14.87
CA PRO A 205 -8.90 -9.86 13.94
C PRO A 205 -8.82 -8.45 14.57
N ASP A 206 -9.21 -8.32 15.83
CA ASP A 206 -9.19 -7.08 16.60
C ASP A 206 -7.82 -6.75 17.22
N GLN A 207 -6.91 -7.73 17.28
CA GLN A 207 -5.59 -7.58 17.88
C GLN A 207 -4.58 -6.90 16.93
N LEU A 208 -3.68 -6.14 17.54
CA LEU A 208 -2.50 -5.58 16.87
C LEU A 208 -1.30 -6.51 17.05
N PRO A 209 -0.26 -6.40 16.21
CA PRO A 209 0.98 -7.17 16.34
C PRO A 209 1.65 -7.09 17.72
N SER A 210 1.44 -5.99 18.47
CA SER A 210 1.97 -5.83 19.84
C SER A 210 1.46 -6.90 20.81
N ALA A 211 0.31 -7.51 20.56
CA ALA A 211 -0.18 -8.66 21.34
C ALA A 211 0.68 -9.93 21.15
N ALA A 212 1.50 -10.00 20.11
CA ALA A 212 2.56 -11.00 19.92
C ALA A 212 3.95 -10.46 20.27
N ARG A 213 4.03 -9.32 21.00
CA ARG A 213 5.27 -8.57 21.22
C ARG A 213 6.01 -8.27 19.91
N ALA A 214 5.27 -7.90 18.89
CA ALA A 214 5.80 -7.59 17.58
C ALA A 214 5.41 -6.18 17.10
N VAL A 215 6.31 -5.52 16.38
CA VAL A 215 5.98 -4.38 15.51
C VAL A 215 6.36 -4.75 14.08
N ILE A 216 5.44 -4.55 13.14
CA ILE A 216 5.69 -4.78 11.71
C ILE A 216 5.78 -3.43 11.02
N SER A 217 6.78 -3.19 10.17
CA SER A 217 6.91 -1.92 9.45
C SER A 217 7.35 -2.15 8.01
N ASN A 218 6.76 -1.42 7.06
CA ASN A 218 7.17 -1.47 5.67
C ASN A 218 8.62 -0.98 5.51
N VAL A 219 9.37 -1.58 4.59
CA VAL A 219 10.79 -1.26 4.38
C VAL A 219 11.05 0.20 3.97
N GLU A 220 10.13 0.84 3.25
CA GLU A 220 10.23 2.27 2.95
C GLU A 220 9.96 3.11 4.19
N THR A 221 8.99 2.74 5.03
CA THR A 221 8.80 3.39 6.33
C THR A 221 10.07 3.32 7.18
N LEU A 222 10.72 2.16 7.25
CA LEU A 222 12.01 2.03 7.96
C LEU A 222 13.09 2.91 7.33
N SER A 223 13.15 3.00 6.01
CA SER A 223 14.08 3.90 5.32
C SER A 223 13.85 5.36 5.72
N ARG A 224 12.58 5.79 5.80
CA ARG A 224 12.21 7.14 6.26
C ARG A 224 12.55 7.37 7.74
N ILE A 225 12.48 6.34 8.59
CA ILE A 225 12.97 6.44 9.99
C ILE A 225 14.47 6.71 10.01
N CYS A 226 15.26 5.98 9.22
CA CYS A 226 16.71 6.22 9.10
C CYS A 226 17.00 7.66 8.64
N GLU A 227 16.31 8.13 7.59
CA GLU A 227 16.49 9.49 7.06
C GLU A 227 16.11 10.57 8.08
N ALA A 228 15.04 10.37 8.85
CA ALA A 228 14.62 11.30 9.90
C ALA A 228 15.64 11.37 11.04
N VAL A 229 16.19 10.23 11.46
CA VAL A 229 17.15 10.18 12.59
C VAL A 229 18.54 10.65 12.17
N GLU A 230 19.08 10.20 11.04
CA GLU A 230 20.46 10.52 10.64
C GLU A 230 20.57 11.88 9.93
N LYS A 231 19.54 12.27 9.19
CA LYS A 231 19.60 13.43 8.28
C LYS A 231 18.57 14.51 8.61
N ARG A 232 17.78 14.33 9.67
CA ARG A 232 16.65 15.21 10.02
C ARG A 232 15.73 15.48 8.84
N LYS A 233 15.57 14.50 7.95
CA LYS A 233 14.78 14.67 6.72
C LYS A 233 13.30 14.44 7.01
N PRO A 234 12.43 15.44 6.75
CA PRO A 234 10.98 15.22 6.82
C PRO A 234 10.49 14.34 5.66
N VAL A 235 9.30 13.74 5.81
CA VAL A 235 8.67 13.00 4.71
C VAL A 235 8.09 13.96 3.68
N ILE A 236 8.83 14.13 2.60
CA ILE A 236 8.50 15.00 1.46
C ILE A 236 8.35 14.23 0.14
N SER A 237 8.69 12.94 0.14
CA SER A 237 8.73 12.10 -1.04
C SER A 237 8.19 10.69 -0.78
N LYS A 238 7.77 10.02 -1.86
CA LYS A 238 7.26 8.65 -1.89
C LYS A 238 7.85 7.90 -3.08
N ASN A 239 8.26 6.65 -2.87
CA ASN A 239 8.61 5.76 -3.97
C ASN A 239 7.33 5.19 -4.60
N VAL A 240 7.23 5.19 -5.93
CA VAL A 240 6.00 4.80 -6.65
C VAL A 240 6.34 3.86 -7.80
N THR A 241 5.54 2.81 -7.98
CA THR A 241 5.58 1.98 -9.20
C THR A 241 4.51 2.44 -10.20
N VAL A 242 4.88 2.72 -11.44
CA VAL A 242 3.94 2.99 -12.54
C VAL A 242 4.00 1.83 -13.54
N VAL A 243 2.86 1.28 -13.91
CA VAL A 243 2.78 0.08 -14.77
C VAL A 243 1.44 0.02 -15.50
N GLY A 244 1.35 -0.79 -16.55
CA GLY A 244 0.08 -1.08 -17.21
C GLY A 244 0.11 -0.80 -18.70
N ARG A 245 -1.01 -0.29 -19.23
CA ARG A 245 -1.19 0.06 -20.64
C ARG A 245 -0.47 1.39 -20.94
N LEU A 246 0.85 1.34 -21.09
CA LEU A 246 1.68 2.50 -21.39
C LEU A 246 2.22 2.41 -22.83
N LYS A 247 2.47 3.56 -23.48
CA LYS A 247 3.04 3.58 -24.85
C LYS A 247 4.45 3.00 -24.90
N SER A 248 5.19 3.18 -23.81
CA SER A 248 6.54 2.65 -23.59
C SER A 248 6.59 1.13 -23.38
N GLY A 249 5.42 0.48 -23.30
CA GLY A 249 5.26 -0.96 -23.12
C GLY A 249 4.64 -1.31 -21.76
N ARG A 250 4.70 -2.60 -21.41
CA ARG A 250 4.03 -3.17 -20.23
C ARG A 250 4.94 -3.34 -19.01
N ARG A 251 6.18 -2.82 -19.10
CA ARG A 251 7.17 -2.92 -18.03
C ARG A 251 6.79 -1.97 -16.87
N ALA A 252 7.08 -2.40 -15.65
CA ALA A 252 6.96 -1.54 -14.48
C ALA A 252 8.12 -0.52 -14.42
N TYR A 253 7.77 0.74 -14.22
CA TYR A 253 8.67 1.86 -13.92
C TYR A 253 8.66 2.11 -12.42
N VAL A 254 9.82 2.14 -11.80
CA VAL A 254 9.95 2.50 -10.38
C VAL A 254 10.57 3.89 -10.31
N PHE A 255 9.81 4.84 -9.77
CA PHE A 255 10.29 6.18 -9.49
C PHE A 255 10.59 6.29 -7.99
N PHE A 256 11.83 6.65 -7.69
CA PHE A 256 12.28 6.91 -6.33
C PHE A 256 12.08 8.38 -5.97
N ASP A 257 11.76 8.62 -4.71
CA ASP A 257 11.64 9.94 -4.10
C ASP A 257 10.77 10.92 -4.92
N VAL A 258 9.62 10.46 -5.42
CA VAL A 258 8.64 11.32 -6.07
C VAL A 258 8.09 12.31 -5.05
N PRO A 259 8.12 13.63 -5.32
CA PRO A 259 7.54 14.62 -4.42
C PRO A 259 6.06 14.32 -4.12
N ILE A 260 5.67 14.45 -2.86
CA ILE A 260 4.25 14.38 -2.48
C ILE A 260 3.52 15.53 -3.19
N GLY A 261 2.33 15.27 -3.71
CA GLY A 261 1.56 16.24 -4.50
C GLY A 261 1.81 16.18 -6.01
N THR A 262 2.77 15.37 -6.48
CA THR A 262 2.94 15.12 -7.92
C THR A 262 1.64 14.53 -8.51
N PRO A 263 1.10 15.08 -9.61
CA PRO A 263 -0.08 14.54 -10.28
C PRO A 263 0.14 13.14 -10.85
N VAL A 264 -0.91 12.33 -10.84
CA VAL A 264 -0.96 11.02 -11.48
C VAL A 264 -0.65 11.13 -12.98
N ALA A 265 -1.17 12.16 -13.64
CA ALA A 265 -0.89 12.46 -15.05
C ALA A 265 0.61 12.59 -15.35
N GLU A 266 1.35 13.32 -14.51
CA GLU A 266 2.79 13.52 -14.71
C GLU A 266 3.56 12.20 -14.59
N LEU A 267 3.25 11.39 -13.58
CA LEU A 267 3.91 10.10 -13.41
C LEU A 267 3.63 9.13 -14.55
N ILE A 268 2.41 9.14 -15.10
CA ILE A 268 2.06 8.35 -16.27
C ILE A 268 2.82 8.85 -17.50
N GLU A 269 2.90 10.17 -17.71
CA GLU A 269 3.64 10.75 -18.84
C GLU A 269 5.15 10.44 -18.75
N ARG A 270 5.75 10.55 -17.56
CA ARG A 270 7.14 10.14 -17.30
C ARG A 270 7.39 8.66 -17.54
N ALA A 271 6.36 7.83 -17.40
CA ALA A 271 6.40 6.42 -17.75
C ALA A 271 6.10 6.14 -19.23
N GLY A 272 5.90 7.18 -20.06
CA GLY A 272 5.68 7.11 -21.50
C GLY A 272 4.24 7.39 -21.96
N GLY A 273 3.33 7.77 -21.07
CA GLY A 273 1.93 8.06 -21.39
C GLY A 273 1.12 6.80 -21.74
N PHE A 274 -0.15 6.98 -22.10
CA PHE A 274 -1.02 5.91 -22.66
C PHE A 274 -1.72 6.38 -23.94
N GLU A 275 -2.27 5.42 -24.68
CA GLU A 275 -2.98 5.67 -25.94
C GLU A 275 -4.22 4.77 -26.07
N GLY A 276 -5.23 5.32 -26.74
CA GLY A 276 -6.53 4.68 -26.93
C GLY A 276 -7.39 4.65 -25.67
N GLU A 277 -8.43 3.82 -25.72
CA GLU A 277 -9.35 3.62 -24.60
C GLU A 277 -8.67 2.85 -23.46
N ILE A 278 -8.83 3.34 -22.23
CA ILE A 278 -8.39 2.69 -21.00
C ILE A 278 -9.61 2.25 -20.18
N GLY A 279 -9.45 1.25 -19.32
CA GLY A 279 -10.50 0.84 -18.40
C GLY A 279 -10.63 1.76 -17.20
N GLU A 280 -9.54 1.91 -16.47
CA GLU A 280 -9.42 2.77 -15.29
C GLU A 280 -7.93 3.02 -14.96
N ILE A 281 -7.68 4.07 -14.19
CA ILE A 281 -6.41 4.32 -13.52
C ILE A 281 -6.56 3.92 -12.06
N ILE A 282 -5.73 2.99 -11.59
CA ILE A 282 -5.75 2.52 -10.21
C ILE A 282 -4.60 3.15 -9.44
N MET A 283 -4.89 3.85 -8.35
CA MET A 283 -3.89 4.26 -7.35
C MET A 283 -3.80 3.22 -6.24
N GLY A 284 -2.61 2.66 -6.06
CA GLY A 284 -2.33 1.52 -5.17
C GLY A 284 -1.98 0.26 -5.96
N GLY A 285 -2.18 -0.90 -5.33
CA GLY A 285 -1.97 -2.20 -5.98
C GLY A 285 -3.25 -2.79 -6.56
N PRO A 286 -3.17 -3.88 -7.35
CA PRO A 286 -4.34 -4.49 -7.97
C PRO A 286 -5.42 -4.94 -6.97
N PHE A 287 -5.05 -5.42 -5.77
CA PHE A 287 -6.01 -5.95 -4.80
C PHE A 287 -6.69 -4.86 -3.95
N THR A 288 -5.94 -3.84 -3.56
CA THR A 288 -6.40 -2.84 -2.56
C THR A 288 -6.50 -1.41 -3.11
N GLY A 289 -6.03 -1.17 -4.33
CA GLY A 289 -6.06 0.14 -4.98
C GLY A 289 -7.46 0.59 -5.36
N LYS A 290 -7.58 1.89 -5.63
CA LYS A 290 -8.84 2.56 -5.99
C LYS A 290 -8.73 3.19 -7.37
N ALA A 291 -9.85 3.23 -8.08
CA ALA A 291 -9.94 4.04 -9.29
C ALA A 291 -9.74 5.53 -8.93
N VAL A 292 -8.96 6.23 -9.75
CA VAL A 292 -8.67 7.66 -9.58
C VAL A 292 -8.64 8.36 -10.94
N ASP A 293 -8.76 9.67 -10.90
CA ASP A 293 -8.59 10.54 -12.06
C ASP A 293 -7.13 11.02 -12.21
N LEU A 294 -6.83 11.62 -13.35
CA LEU A 294 -5.48 12.07 -13.73
C LEU A 294 -4.95 13.23 -12.87
N ASP A 295 -5.84 14.02 -12.27
CA ASP A 295 -5.54 15.16 -11.42
C ASP A 295 -5.37 14.79 -9.94
N CYS A 296 -5.67 13.54 -9.56
CA CYS A 296 -5.30 13.00 -8.26
C CYS A 296 -3.77 13.03 -8.10
N VAL A 297 -3.30 13.06 -6.86
CA VAL A 297 -1.89 13.31 -6.54
C VAL A 297 -1.26 12.21 -5.69
N VAL A 298 0.06 12.08 -5.78
CA VAL A 298 0.87 11.21 -4.93
C VAL A 298 0.79 11.67 -3.47
N THR A 299 0.53 10.73 -2.58
CA THR A 299 0.53 10.93 -1.12
C THR A 299 1.56 10.02 -0.46
N LYS A 300 1.76 10.14 0.85
CA LYS A 300 2.62 9.23 1.63
C LYS A 300 2.26 7.75 1.51
N THR A 301 1.04 7.43 1.08
CA THR A 301 0.52 6.06 0.98
C THR A 301 0.44 5.54 -0.46
N THR A 302 0.78 6.35 -1.47
CA THR A 302 0.69 5.97 -2.87
C THR A 302 1.82 5.00 -3.24
N GLY A 303 1.55 3.69 -3.26
CA GLY A 303 2.56 2.67 -3.65
C GLY A 303 2.63 2.40 -5.16
N GLY A 304 1.54 2.69 -5.90
CA GLY A 304 1.48 2.40 -7.32
C GLY A 304 0.46 3.21 -8.10
N ILE A 305 0.66 3.28 -9.41
CA ILE A 305 -0.28 3.82 -10.40
C ILE A 305 -0.36 2.79 -11.53
N ILE A 306 -1.57 2.33 -11.84
CA ILE A 306 -1.79 1.29 -12.84
C ILE A 306 -2.80 1.76 -13.88
N VAL A 307 -2.37 1.87 -15.12
CA VAL A 307 -3.26 2.16 -16.25
C VAL A 307 -3.74 0.83 -16.82
N THR A 308 -5.05 0.63 -16.94
CA THR A 308 -5.61 -0.69 -17.27
C THR A 308 -6.24 -0.73 -18.66
N ASP A 309 -6.25 -1.90 -19.27
CA ASP A 309 -7.12 -2.20 -20.42
C ASP A 309 -8.60 -2.15 -19.99
N PRO A 310 -9.54 -1.88 -20.91
CA PRO A 310 -10.97 -1.90 -20.65
C PRO A 310 -11.44 -3.19 -19.98
N LEU A 311 -12.37 -3.04 -19.03
CA LEU A 311 -13.04 -4.18 -18.42
C LEU A 311 -13.91 -4.91 -19.46
N PRO A 312 -14.04 -6.25 -19.37
CA PRO A 312 -14.91 -6.98 -20.28
C PRO A 312 -16.38 -6.58 -20.07
N ARG A 313 -17.15 -6.51 -21.16
CA ARG A 313 -18.60 -6.33 -21.07
C ARG A 313 -19.25 -7.62 -20.57
N GLU A 314 -20.18 -7.49 -19.64
CA GLU A 314 -20.90 -8.60 -19.04
C GLU A 314 -22.36 -8.21 -18.81
N GLY A 315 -23.26 -8.68 -19.68
CA GLY A 315 -24.69 -8.37 -19.57
C GLY A 315 -25.48 -9.31 -18.65
N ARG A 316 -24.86 -10.38 -18.14
CA ARG A 316 -25.54 -11.35 -17.26
C ARG A 316 -25.58 -10.86 -15.81
N LYS A 317 -26.36 -11.57 -14.99
CA LYS A 317 -26.48 -11.28 -13.56
C LYS A 317 -25.25 -11.76 -12.79
N ALA A 318 -24.57 -10.84 -12.12
CA ALA A 318 -23.38 -11.12 -11.32
C ALA A 318 -23.69 -11.38 -9.84
N GLY A 319 -23.11 -12.44 -9.31
CA GLY A 319 -22.97 -12.65 -7.86
C GLY A 319 -21.62 -12.12 -7.38
N LEU A 320 -21.62 -11.29 -6.33
CA LEU A 320 -20.41 -10.70 -5.78
C LEU A 320 -19.92 -11.52 -4.59
N LEU A 321 -18.64 -11.91 -4.59
CA LEU A 321 -18.00 -12.56 -3.43
C LEU A 321 -16.93 -11.64 -2.82
N VAL A 322 -17.32 -11.00 -1.72
CA VAL A 322 -16.50 -10.03 -0.97
C VAL A 322 -15.40 -10.72 -0.18
N CYS A 323 -14.23 -10.09 -0.09
CA CYS A 323 -13.07 -10.59 0.63
C CYS A 323 -12.53 -9.55 1.61
N GLY A 324 -12.08 -9.99 2.79
CA GLY A 324 -11.44 -9.12 3.79
C GLY A 324 -9.96 -8.82 3.48
N CYS A 325 -9.37 -9.54 2.52
CA CYS A 325 -7.98 -9.32 2.08
C CYS A 325 -7.88 -8.69 0.69
N GLY A 326 -8.99 -8.44 0.00
CA GLY A 326 -8.97 -7.92 -1.38
C GLY A 326 -10.08 -6.90 -1.57
N ALA A 327 -10.83 -6.98 -2.67
CA ALA A 327 -11.95 -6.06 -2.88
C ALA A 327 -13.09 -6.27 -1.88
N ASN A 328 -13.51 -5.14 -1.29
CA ASN A 328 -14.74 -5.01 -0.54
C ASN A 328 -15.97 -4.92 -1.48
N GLU A 329 -17.17 -4.84 -0.91
CA GLU A 329 -18.40 -4.76 -1.70
C GLU A 329 -18.45 -3.54 -2.62
N ALA A 330 -18.05 -2.37 -2.14
CA ALA A 330 -18.06 -1.14 -2.92
C ALA A 330 -17.24 -1.30 -4.21
N ARG A 331 -16.01 -1.84 -4.08
CA ARG A 331 -15.15 -2.09 -5.24
C ARG A 331 -15.73 -3.14 -6.19
N LEU A 332 -16.34 -4.20 -5.68
CA LEU A 332 -16.95 -5.22 -6.55
C LEU A 332 -18.18 -4.69 -7.29
N ARG A 333 -18.96 -3.80 -6.67
CA ARG A 333 -20.09 -3.12 -7.33
C ARG A 333 -19.62 -2.16 -8.41
N GLU A 334 -18.59 -1.37 -8.13
CA GLU A 334 -17.95 -0.48 -9.12
C GLU A 334 -17.45 -1.29 -10.34
N VAL A 335 -16.79 -2.42 -10.10
CA VAL A 335 -16.34 -3.32 -11.19
C VAL A 335 -17.53 -3.89 -11.96
N ALA A 336 -18.59 -4.33 -11.28
CA ALA A 336 -19.80 -4.83 -11.94
C ALA A 336 -20.45 -3.74 -12.83
N GLU A 337 -20.54 -2.51 -12.33
CA GLU A 337 -21.06 -1.35 -13.06
C GLU A 337 -20.22 -1.05 -14.31
N LYS A 338 -18.89 -0.98 -14.17
CA LYS A 338 -17.97 -0.78 -15.31
C LYS A 338 -18.07 -1.89 -16.36
N MET A 339 -18.34 -3.13 -15.95
CA MET A 339 -18.59 -4.26 -16.84
C MET A 339 -19.98 -4.22 -17.49
N GLY A 340 -20.94 -3.46 -16.95
CA GLY A 340 -22.34 -3.46 -17.37
C GLY A 340 -23.19 -4.60 -16.78
N ALA A 341 -22.70 -5.24 -15.72
CA ALA A 341 -23.36 -6.39 -15.09
C ALA A 341 -24.38 -5.95 -14.03
N CYS A 342 -25.54 -6.61 -14.03
CA CYS A 342 -26.55 -6.42 -12.99
C CYS A 342 -26.20 -7.29 -11.76
N VAL A 343 -26.18 -6.72 -10.56
CA VAL A 343 -25.88 -7.48 -9.33
C VAL A 343 -27.10 -8.26 -8.87
N ALA A 344 -27.04 -9.59 -8.92
CA ALA A 344 -28.09 -10.49 -8.40
C ALA A 344 -27.98 -10.76 -6.90
N GLY A 345 -26.77 -10.71 -6.35
CA GLY A 345 -26.56 -11.02 -4.94
C GLY A 345 -25.14 -10.74 -4.49
N VAL A 346 -24.97 -10.58 -3.18
CA VAL A 346 -23.68 -10.34 -2.55
C VAL A 346 -23.52 -11.30 -1.39
N GLU A 347 -22.39 -11.98 -1.33
CA GLU A 347 -21.98 -12.81 -0.21
C GLU A 347 -20.58 -12.40 0.24
N ARG A 348 -20.33 -12.57 1.55
CA ARG A 348 -18.99 -12.42 2.10
C ARG A 348 -18.30 -13.78 2.16
N CYS A 349 -17.00 -13.81 1.83
CA CYS A 349 -16.15 -14.97 2.05
C CYS A 349 -16.30 -15.46 3.50
N LYS A 350 -16.29 -16.79 3.71
CA LYS A 350 -16.51 -17.41 5.03
C LYS A 350 -15.59 -16.92 6.16
N GLN A 351 -14.42 -16.38 5.84
CA GLN A 351 -13.50 -15.83 6.84
C GLN A 351 -13.75 -14.37 7.19
N VAL A 352 -14.61 -13.69 6.44
CA VAL A 352 -14.81 -12.27 6.63
C VAL A 352 -15.59 -12.04 7.91
N VAL A 353 -15.02 -11.26 8.80
CA VAL A 353 -15.62 -10.82 10.06
C VAL A 353 -15.54 -9.30 10.17
N ASP A 354 -16.51 -8.72 10.87
CA ASP A 354 -16.56 -7.29 11.12
C ASP A 354 -15.63 -6.90 12.28
N VAL A 355 -14.82 -5.86 12.07
CA VAL A 355 -13.88 -5.33 13.05
C VAL A 355 -13.87 -3.81 12.96
N LYS A 356 -14.33 -3.13 14.03
CA LYS A 356 -14.23 -1.67 14.20
C LYS A 356 -14.67 -0.87 12.95
N GLY A 357 -15.85 -1.18 12.40
CA GLY A 357 -16.42 -0.47 11.24
C GLY A 357 -15.83 -0.88 9.88
N GLY A 358 -14.91 -1.84 9.84
CA GLY A 358 -14.39 -2.46 8.62
C GLY A 358 -14.52 -3.97 8.64
N ILE A 359 -13.93 -4.63 7.64
CA ILE A 359 -13.89 -6.09 7.53
C ILE A 359 -12.45 -6.61 7.58
N LYS A 360 -12.26 -7.78 8.19
CA LYS A 360 -10.99 -8.52 8.19
C LYS A 360 -11.24 -10.01 7.97
N CYS A 361 -10.20 -10.75 7.60
CA CYS A 361 -10.26 -12.21 7.54
C CYS A 361 -9.84 -12.84 8.87
N GLU A 362 -10.48 -13.92 9.30
CA GLU A 362 -10.07 -14.70 10.48
C GLU A 362 -8.66 -15.27 10.36
N ASN A 363 -8.29 -15.82 9.19
CA ASN A 363 -6.97 -16.40 8.95
C ASN A 363 -6.44 -16.02 7.55
N PRO A 364 -5.89 -14.80 7.40
CA PRO A 364 -5.48 -14.25 6.11
C PRO A 364 -4.55 -15.19 5.34
N GLY A 365 -4.93 -15.52 4.10
CA GLY A 365 -4.14 -16.37 3.20
C GLY A 365 -4.33 -17.88 3.31
N ASN A 366 -5.05 -18.37 4.32
CA ASN A 366 -5.35 -19.79 4.48
C ASN A 366 -6.86 -19.99 4.60
N CYS A 367 -7.55 -20.30 3.49
CA CYS A 367 -8.99 -20.10 3.35
C CYS A 367 -9.81 -21.40 3.34
N PRO A 368 -11.02 -21.40 3.96
CA PRO A 368 -11.95 -22.51 3.87
C PRO A 368 -12.63 -22.54 2.49
N GLY A 369 -13.22 -23.68 2.16
CA GLY A 369 -13.98 -23.85 0.92
C GLY A 369 -15.19 -22.93 0.81
N GLN A 370 -15.34 -22.25 -0.32
CA GLN A 370 -16.44 -21.29 -0.56
C GLN A 370 -17.70 -21.89 -1.19
N ALA A 371 -17.83 -23.23 -1.27
CA ALA A 371 -18.89 -23.90 -2.02
C ALA A 371 -20.31 -23.43 -1.63
N GLU A 372 -20.57 -23.32 -0.32
CA GLU A 372 -21.85 -22.84 0.21
C GLU A 372 -22.20 -21.43 -0.28
N LYS A 373 -21.21 -20.52 -0.28
CA LYS A 373 -21.40 -19.13 -0.70
C LYS A 373 -21.69 -19.04 -2.19
N ILE A 374 -20.99 -19.84 -3.00
CA ILE A 374 -21.25 -19.90 -4.45
C ILE A 374 -22.64 -20.47 -4.75
N LEU A 375 -23.06 -21.53 -4.04
CA LEU A 375 -24.40 -22.09 -4.20
C LEU A 375 -25.51 -21.09 -3.79
N LYS A 376 -25.29 -20.30 -2.73
CA LYS A 376 -26.21 -19.21 -2.33
C LYS A 376 -26.32 -18.16 -3.43
N LEU A 377 -25.20 -17.66 -3.97
CA LEU A 377 -25.21 -16.71 -5.08
C LEU A 377 -25.94 -17.27 -6.31
N LYS A 378 -25.75 -18.56 -6.63
CA LYS A 378 -26.50 -19.21 -7.72
C LYS A 378 -28.01 -19.22 -7.45
N LYS A 379 -28.43 -19.52 -6.22
CA LYS A 379 -29.85 -19.49 -5.81
C LYS A 379 -30.45 -18.08 -5.86
N MET A 380 -29.64 -17.04 -5.66
CA MET A 380 -30.04 -15.64 -5.84
C MET A 380 -30.17 -15.23 -7.33
N GLY A 381 -29.92 -16.15 -8.27
CA GLY A 381 -30.06 -15.89 -9.70
C GLY A 381 -28.80 -15.35 -10.36
N ALA A 382 -27.63 -15.51 -9.74
CA ALA A 382 -26.37 -15.20 -10.39
C ALA A 382 -26.05 -16.20 -11.53
N ASP A 383 -25.61 -15.67 -12.66
CA ASP A 383 -25.13 -16.41 -13.82
C ASP A 383 -23.60 -16.38 -13.92
N VAL A 384 -22.99 -15.31 -13.40
CA VAL A 384 -21.54 -15.12 -13.32
C VAL A 384 -21.13 -14.71 -11.92
N LEU A 385 -19.84 -14.84 -11.62
CA LEU A 385 -19.26 -14.37 -10.36
C LEU A 385 -18.26 -13.25 -10.61
N ILE A 386 -18.34 -12.21 -9.79
CA ILE A 386 -17.27 -11.21 -9.65
C ILE A 386 -16.71 -11.34 -8.23
N VAL A 387 -15.44 -11.68 -8.11
CA VAL A 387 -14.82 -12.06 -6.83
C VAL A 387 -13.65 -11.15 -6.48
N GLY A 388 -13.48 -10.87 -5.19
CA GLY A 388 -12.27 -10.23 -4.66
C GLY A 388 -11.44 -11.08 -3.72
N THR A 389 -11.67 -12.37 -3.79
CA THR A 389 -11.01 -13.40 -3.02
C THR A 389 -9.49 -13.35 -3.19
N CYS A 390 -8.74 -13.46 -2.10
CA CYS A 390 -7.29 -13.64 -2.21
C CYS A 390 -6.94 -14.94 -2.97
N SER A 391 -5.67 -15.12 -3.26
CA SER A 391 -5.05 -16.32 -3.83
C SER A 391 -5.72 -17.65 -3.46
N ASP A 392 -5.63 -18.06 -2.18
CA ASP A 392 -6.10 -19.39 -1.76
C ASP A 392 -7.62 -19.51 -1.82
N CYS A 393 -8.33 -18.44 -1.47
CA CYS A 393 -9.79 -18.40 -1.58
C CYS A 393 -10.25 -18.56 -3.04
N THR A 394 -9.54 -17.94 -3.98
CA THR A 394 -9.80 -18.08 -5.42
C THR A 394 -9.62 -19.53 -5.90
N ASN A 395 -8.64 -20.28 -5.38
CA ASN A 395 -8.49 -21.71 -5.68
C ASN A 395 -9.78 -22.49 -5.35
N THR A 396 -10.39 -22.19 -4.20
CA THR A 396 -11.62 -22.86 -3.76
C THR A 396 -12.82 -22.48 -4.64
N VAL A 397 -12.94 -21.21 -5.03
CA VAL A 397 -13.99 -20.74 -5.94
C VAL A 397 -13.87 -21.46 -7.29
N MET A 398 -12.65 -21.55 -7.83
CA MET A 398 -12.36 -22.22 -9.10
C MET A 398 -12.53 -23.74 -9.07
N GLY A 399 -12.67 -24.35 -7.88
CA GLY A 399 -13.05 -25.75 -7.71
C GLY A 399 -14.56 -26.00 -7.78
N VAL A 400 -15.38 -24.95 -7.64
CA VAL A 400 -16.85 -25.03 -7.52
C VAL A 400 -17.56 -24.38 -8.70
N ALA A 401 -17.27 -23.11 -8.98
CA ALA A 401 -18.02 -22.30 -9.95
C ALA A 401 -18.06 -22.90 -11.37
N PRO A 402 -16.98 -23.49 -11.92
CA PRO A 402 -17.03 -24.15 -13.22
C PRO A 402 -18.01 -25.33 -13.28
N LYS A 403 -18.16 -26.09 -12.18
CA LYS A 403 -19.11 -27.21 -12.10
C LYS A 403 -20.56 -26.74 -12.13
N LEU A 404 -20.80 -25.50 -11.72
CA LEU A 404 -22.11 -24.83 -11.74
C LEU A 404 -22.32 -24.01 -13.02
N LYS A 405 -21.41 -24.10 -14.00
CA LYS A 405 -21.42 -23.31 -15.24
C LYS A 405 -21.49 -21.80 -14.99
N MET A 406 -20.83 -21.33 -13.92
CA MET A 406 -20.72 -19.90 -13.60
C MET A 406 -19.31 -19.41 -13.95
N PRO A 407 -19.14 -18.60 -15.02
CA PRO A 407 -17.90 -17.90 -15.28
C PRO A 407 -17.46 -17.04 -14.09
N VAL A 408 -16.15 -16.95 -13.88
CA VAL A 408 -15.56 -16.20 -12.76
C VAL A 408 -14.70 -15.08 -13.31
N TYR A 409 -15.03 -13.86 -12.91
CA TYR A 409 -14.23 -12.66 -13.07
C TYR A 409 -13.63 -12.29 -11.72
N HIS A 410 -12.31 -12.22 -11.65
CA HIS A 410 -11.63 -11.66 -10.49
C HIS A 410 -11.48 -10.15 -10.74
N HIS A 411 -11.68 -9.30 -9.72
CA HIS A 411 -11.64 -7.85 -9.94
C HIS A 411 -10.27 -7.36 -10.48
N THR A 412 -9.21 -8.13 -10.24
CA THR A 412 -7.86 -7.84 -10.75
C THR A 412 -7.62 -8.32 -12.18
N ASP A 413 -8.56 -9.02 -12.82
CA ASP A 413 -8.30 -9.66 -14.11
C ASP A 413 -7.91 -8.66 -15.20
N HIS A 414 -8.66 -7.58 -15.34
CA HIS A 414 -8.37 -6.57 -16.36
C HIS A 414 -6.99 -5.94 -16.12
N VAL A 415 -6.63 -5.67 -14.86
CA VAL A 415 -5.30 -5.20 -14.43
C VAL A 415 -4.21 -6.19 -14.85
N LEU A 416 -4.36 -7.47 -14.51
CA LEU A 416 -3.33 -8.48 -14.77
C LEU A 416 -3.22 -8.82 -16.26
N ARG A 417 -4.34 -8.85 -16.99
CA ARG A 417 -4.36 -9.03 -18.46
C ARG A 417 -3.61 -7.92 -19.17
N THR A 418 -3.75 -6.68 -18.69
CA THR A 418 -3.08 -5.50 -19.27
C THR A 418 -1.59 -5.72 -19.46
N VAL A 419 -0.96 -6.41 -18.51
CA VAL A 419 0.49 -6.64 -18.50
C VAL A 419 0.88 -8.08 -18.83
N GLY A 420 -0.09 -8.93 -19.24
CA GLY A 420 0.15 -10.35 -19.49
C GLY A 420 0.55 -11.16 -18.25
N HIS A 421 0.19 -10.68 -17.05
CA HIS A 421 0.48 -11.39 -15.81
C HIS A 421 -0.49 -12.57 -15.62
N PRO A 422 -0.04 -13.72 -15.08
CA PRO A 422 -0.93 -14.82 -14.73
C PRO A 422 -2.12 -14.38 -13.88
N LEU A 423 -3.32 -14.82 -14.26
CA LEU A 423 -4.55 -14.47 -13.56
C LEU A 423 -4.65 -15.22 -12.22
N VAL A 424 -5.29 -14.56 -11.24
CA VAL A 424 -5.61 -15.18 -9.96
C VAL A 424 -6.74 -16.19 -10.21
N ARG A 425 -6.37 -17.47 -10.36
CA ARG A 425 -7.31 -18.58 -10.65
C ARG A 425 -6.96 -19.86 -9.91
N ARG A 426 -5.76 -20.36 -10.17
CA ARG A 426 -5.20 -21.54 -9.51
C ARG A 426 -3.74 -21.26 -9.18
N LEU A 427 -3.44 -21.16 -7.90
CA LEU A 427 -2.07 -21.05 -7.42
C LEU A 427 -1.60 -22.42 -7.00
N LYS A 428 -0.39 -22.77 -7.44
CA LYS A 428 0.30 -23.95 -6.92
C LYS A 428 0.58 -23.68 -5.44
N LYS A 429 0.14 -24.61 -4.58
CA LYS A 429 0.49 -24.59 -3.15
C LYS A 429 1.98 -24.82 -2.98
#